data_AF-D3S2Z6-F1
#
_entry.id   AF-D3S2Z6-F1
#
_cell.length_a   1.000
_cell.length_b   1.000
_cell.length_c   1.000
_cell.angle_alpha   90.00
_cell.angle_beta   90.00
_cell.angle_gamma   90.00
#
_symmetry.space_group_name_H-M   'P 1'
#
loop_
_entity.id
_entity.type
_entity.pdbx_description
1 polymer ?
#
loop_
_entity_poly.entity_id
_entity_poly.type
_entity_poly.pdbx_seq_one_letter_code
_entity_poly.pdbx_strand_id
1 'polypeptide(L)'
;MVNKIIGELLLIALMIAAAAALALAISPPSTKPAYEIKVEDAYPPTSSQELFNVIMVSGEIRYSNLKVRLINATTGDVVDTATYNGNLAGGVISAEIKDTDGYFSTGDFLRFKGSISPGIYRVIITDDRYVAFEGLLKIQ
;
A
#
# COMPACT_ATOMS: atom_id res chain seq x y z
N MET A 1 57.33 -13.94 4.73
CA MET A 1 56.59 -12.76 5.22
C MET A 1 55.30 -12.55 4.43
N VAL A 2 55.37 -12.45 3.09
CA VAL A 2 54.21 -12.23 2.20
C VAL A 2 53.12 -13.30 2.32
N ASN A 3 53.45 -14.60 2.33
CA ASN A 3 52.43 -15.67 2.46
C ASN A 3 51.67 -15.65 3.79
N LYS A 4 52.29 -15.13 4.86
CA LYS A 4 51.65 -15.00 6.17
C LYS A 4 50.60 -13.89 6.15
N ILE A 5 50.95 -12.76 5.53
CA ILE A 5 50.05 -11.60 5.33
C ILE A 5 48.86 -11.99 4.46
N ILE A 6 49.09 -12.72 3.36
CA ILE A 6 48.01 -13.18 2.46
C ILE A 6 47.07 -14.15 3.19
N GLY A 7 47.60 -15.08 3.98
CA GLY A 7 46.79 -16.03 4.75
C GLY A 7 45.91 -15.34 5.80
N GLU A 8 46.46 -14.34 6.50
CA GLU A 8 45.71 -13.55 7.50
C GLU A 8 44.60 -12.72 6.84
N LEU A 9 44.87 -12.09 5.70
CA LEU A 9 43.87 -11.36 4.90
C LEU A 9 42.71 -12.26 4.45
N LEU A 10 43.03 -13.49 4.00
CA LEU A 10 42.01 -14.45 3.56
C LEU A 10 41.10 -14.87 4.72
N LEU A 11 41.68 -15.12 5.90
CA LEU A 11 40.94 -15.47 7.10
C LEU A 11 40.00 -14.33 7.54
N ILE A 12 40.49 -13.09 7.49
CA ILE A 12 39.67 -11.90 7.79
C ILE A 12 38.49 -11.78 6.82
N ALA A 13 38.73 -11.94 5.52
CA ALA A 13 37.67 -11.88 4.52
C ALA A 13 36.59 -12.96 4.74
N LEU A 14 37.02 -14.18 5.11
CA LEU A 14 36.10 -15.28 5.40
C LEU A 14 35.24 -15.00 6.64
N MET A 15 35.85 -14.43 7.70
CA MET A 15 35.13 -14.05 8.92
C MET A 15 34.09 -12.94 8.66
N ILE A 16 34.44 -11.95 7.84
CA ILE A 16 33.51 -10.87 7.45
C ILE A 16 32.33 -11.46 6.66
N ALA A 17 32.61 -12.35 5.71
CA ALA A 17 31.55 -12.99 4.91
C ALA A 17 30.62 -13.85 5.78
N ALA A 18 31.18 -14.64 6.71
CA ALA A 18 30.39 -15.45 7.63
C ALA A 18 29.53 -14.60 8.57
N ALA A 19 30.08 -13.49 9.09
CA ALA A 19 29.34 -12.55 9.93
C ALA A 19 28.20 -11.86 9.17
N ALA A 20 28.41 -11.45 7.92
CA ALA A 20 27.38 -10.84 7.08
C ALA A 20 26.25 -11.82 6.75
N ALA A 21 26.58 -13.07 6.40
CA ALA A 21 25.61 -14.12 6.14
C ALA A 21 24.76 -14.42 7.40
N LEU A 22 25.40 -14.50 8.57
CA LEU A 22 24.72 -14.71 9.83
C LEU A 22 23.81 -13.51 10.18
N ALA A 23 24.28 -12.28 9.99
CA ALA A 23 23.50 -11.06 10.23
C ALA A 23 22.23 -10.98 9.37
N LEU A 24 22.29 -11.41 8.11
CA LEU A 24 21.11 -11.52 7.24
C LEU A 24 20.17 -12.65 7.71
N ALA A 25 20.72 -13.80 8.10
CA ALA A 25 19.93 -14.94 8.55
C ALA A 25 19.17 -14.68 9.87
N ILE A 26 19.73 -13.86 10.75
CA ILE A 26 19.11 -13.47 12.02
C ILE A 26 18.42 -12.11 11.96
N SER A 27 18.40 -11.46 10.79
CA SER A 27 17.72 -10.18 10.65
C SER A 27 16.25 -10.37 11.04
N PRO A 28 15.70 -9.49 11.91
CA PRO A 28 14.32 -9.64 12.33
C PRO A 28 13.41 -9.57 11.10
N PRO A 29 12.31 -10.35 11.08
CA PRO A 29 11.37 -10.28 9.97
C PRO A 29 10.89 -8.84 9.81
N SER A 30 10.83 -8.37 8.57
CA SER A 30 10.27 -7.05 8.24
C SER A 30 8.90 -6.93 8.90
N THR A 31 8.79 -6.07 9.89
CA THR A 31 7.52 -5.82 10.58
C THR A 31 6.62 -5.04 9.64
N LYS A 32 5.33 -5.42 9.60
CA LYS A 32 4.30 -4.64 8.89
C LYS A 32 4.35 -3.20 9.42
N PRO A 33 4.48 -2.18 8.56
CA PRO A 33 4.41 -0.79 9.03
C PRO A 33 3.06 -0.50 9.68
N ALA A 34 3.04 0.43 10.63
CA ALA A 34 1.81 0.87 11.25
C ALA A 34 1.08 1.81 10.29
N TYR A 35 -0.11 1.41 9.83
CA TYR A 35 -1.01 2.24 9.06
C TYR A 35 -2.33 2.33 9.81
N GLU A 36 -2.89 3.52 9.85
CA GLU A 36 -4.28 3.74 10.22
C GLU A 36 -4.95 4.46 9.06
N ILE A 37 -5.91 3.77 8.43
CA ILE A 37 -6.66 4.30 7.30
C ILE A 37 -8.15 4.21 7.65
N LYS A 38 -8.88 5.26 7.28
CA LYS A 38 -10.33 5.31 7.37
C LYS A 38 -10.94 5.35 5.98
N VAL A 39 -12.06 4.65 5.82
CA VAL A 39 -12.88 4.73 4.61
C VAL A 39 -14.26 5.24 5.00
N GLU A 40 -14.73 6.27 4.32
CA GLU A 40 -16.00 6.93 4.58
C GLU A 40 -16.81 7.05 3.28
N ASP A 41 -18.13 6.98 3.40
CA ASP A 41 -19.03 7.32 2.30
C ASP A 41 -18.81 8.79 1.87
N ALA A 42 -19.00 9.08 0.58
CA ALA A 42 -18.90 10.44 0.08
C ALA A 42 -20.17 11.22 0.47
N TYR A 43 -20.26 11.73 1.70
CA TYR A 43 -21.45 12.44 2.19
C TYR A 43 -21.27 13.97 2.33
N PRO A 44 -22.22 14.78 1.84
CA PRO A 44 -23.17 14.47 0.77
C PRO A 44 -22.42 14.42 -0.58
N PRO A 45 -22.77 13.50 -1.50
CA PRO A 45 -22.08 13.38 -2.77
C PRO A 45 -22.30 14.67 -3.55
N THR A 46 -21.23 15.43 -3.77
CA THR A 46 -21.32 16.72 -4.45
C THR A 46 -21.53 16.56 -5.95
N SER A 47 -21.35 15.33 -6.46
CA SER A 47 -21.67 14.92 -7.83
C SER A 47 -22.11 13.44 -7.87
N SER A 48 -22.83 13.05 -8.92
CA SER A 48 -23.38 11.69 -9.12
C SER A 48 -22.33 10.58 -9.32
N GLN A 49 -21.05 10.89 -9.13
CA GLN A 49 -19.94 9.97 -9.37
C GLN A 49 -19.01 9.81 -8.17
N GLU A 50 -19.15 10.59 -7.09
CA GLU A 50 -18.34 10.39 -5.88
C GLU A 50 -18.87 9.18 -5.10
N LEU A 51 -17.99 8.22 -4.79
CA LEU A 51 -18.37 6.96 -4.14
C LEU A 51 -17.94 6.90 -2.68
N PHE A 52 -16.67 7.18 -2.40
CA PHE A 52 -16.12 7.13 -1.05
C PHE A 52 -14.81 7.91 -0.94
N ASN A 53 -14.44 8.23 0.29
CA ASN A 53 -13.17 8.83 0.64
C ASN A 53 -12.30 7.80 1.37
N VAL A 54 -11.01 7.79 1.05
CA VAL A 54 -9.98 7.08 1.80
C VAL A 54 -9.11 8.13 2.48
N ILE A 55 -8.94 8.05 3.79
CA ILE A 55 -8.20 9.03 4.60
C ILE A 55 -7.07 8.32 5.32
N MET A 56 -5.85 8.81 5.18
CA MET A 56 -4.70 8.32 5.95
C MET A 56 -4.68 9.03 7.30
N VAL A 57 -5.00 8.28 8.37
CA VAL A 57 -5.01 8.79 9.75
C VAL A 57 -3.62 8.75 10.36
N SER A 58 -2.84 7.70 10.07
CA SER A 58 -1.42 7.63 10.45
C SER A 58 -0.63 6.69 9.52
N GLY A 59 0.62 7.06 9.23
CA GLY A 59 1.52 6.32 8.34
C GLY A 59 1.72 6.99 6.98
N GLU A 60 2.41 6.27 6.10
CA GLU A 60 2.72 6.69 4.73
C GLU A 60 2.73 5.48 3.78
N ILE A 61 2.23 5.65 2.57
CA ILE A 61 2.30 4.66 1.49
C ILE A 61 2.78 5.36 0.23
N ARG A 62 3.86 4.90 -0.40
CA ARG A 62 4.24 5.42 -1.73
C ARG A 62 3.10 5.17 -2.71
N TYR A 63 2.69 6.17 -3.49
CA TYR A 63 1.60 5.96 -4.45
C TYR A 63 1.87 4.82 -5.43
N SER A 64 3.13 4.62 -5.86
CA SER A 64 3.53 3.50 -6.71
C SER A 64 3.21 2.12 -6.12
N ASN A 65 3.11 2.01 -4.79
CA ASN A 65 2.79 0.79 -4.07
C ASN A 65 1.32 0.73 -3.66
N LEU A 66 0.63 1.88 -3.62
CA LEU A 66 -0.76 1.99 -3.24
C LEU A 66 -1.65 1.28 -4.27
N LYS A 67 -2.39 0.29 -3.81
CA LYS A 67 -3.44 -0.37 -4.59
C LYS A 67 -4.73 -0.36 -3.80
N VAL A 68 -5.84 -0.05 -4.48
CA VAL A 68 -7.19 -0.06 -3.89
C VAL A 68 -8.04 -1.05 -4.67
N ARG A 69 -8.50 -2.10 -4.00
CA ARG A 69 -9.34 -3.14 -4.58
C ARG A 69 -10.75 -3.00 -4.07
N LEU A 70 -11.70 -3.08 -4.99
CA LEU A 70 -13.13 -3.11 -4.69
C LEU A 70 -13.68 -4.49 -5.01
N ILE A 71 -14.30 -5.13 -4.03
CA ILE A 71 -14.86 -6.48 -4.15
C ILE A 71 -16.34 -6.41 -3.80
N ASN A 72 -17.20 -7.02 -4.60
CA ASN A 72 -18.62 -7.14 -4.26
C ASN A 72 -18.74 -8.06 -3.04
N ALA A 73 -19.26 -7.54 -1.92
CA ALA A 73 -19.29 -8.30 -0.67
C ALA A 73 -20.30 -9.47 -0.69
N THR A 74 -21.27 -9.44 -1.62
CA THR A 74 -22.28 -10.48 -1.79
C THR A 74 -21.78 -11.62 -2.67
N THR A 75 -21.16 -11.32 -3.81
CA THR A 75 -20.70 -12.35 -4.77
C THR A 75 -19.25 -12.79 -4.54
N GLY A 76 -18.44 -11.93 -3.92
CA GLY A 76 -17.00 -12.15 -3.76
C GLY A 76 -16.17 -11.75 -4.99
N ASP A 77 -16.81 -11.26 -6.06
CA ASP A 77 -16.13 -10.89 -7.29
C ASP A 77 -15.32 -9.59 -7.12
N VAL A 78 -14.12 -9.56 -7.69
CA VAL A 78 -13.34 -8.33 -7.81
C VAL A 78 -14.03 -7.44 -8.84
N VAL A 79 -14.55 -6.30 -8.38
CA VAL A 79 -15.21 -5.30 -9.22
C VAL A 79 -14.17 -4.45 -9.93
N ASP A 80 -13.15 -4.02 -9.19
CA ASP A 80 -12.07 -3.22 -9.77
C ASP A 80 -10.80 -3.25 -8.91
N THR A 81 -9.69 -2.84 -9.51
CA THR A 81 -8.40 -2.60 -8.84
C THR A 81 -7.79 -1.32 -9.37
N ALA A 82 -7.78 -0.27 -8.55
CA ALA A 82 -7.11 0.98 -8.85
C ALA A 82 -5.63 0.90 -8.46
N THR A 83 -4.78 1.35 -9.38
CA THR A 83 -3.32 1.41 -9.22
C THR A 83 -2.80 2.77 -9.66
N TYR A 84 -1.59 3.12 -9.23
CA TYR A 84 -0.98 4.39 -9.59
C TYR A 84 -0.33 4.38 -10.97
N ASN A 85 -0.80 5.28 -11.85
CA ASN A 85 -0.18 5.62 -13.13
C ASN A 85 -0.32 7.13 -13.41
N GLY A 86 0.16 7.96 -12.47
CA GLY A 86 -0.04 9.41 -12.45
C GLY A 86 -1.31 9.84 -11.68
N ASN A 87 -2.34 8.99 -11.65
CA ASN A 87 -3.49 9.03 -10.74
C ASN A 87 -3.75 7.60 -10.21
N LEU A 88 -4.60 7.46 -9.19
CA LEU A 88 -5.11 6.15 -8.77
C LEU A 88 -6.30 5.80 -9.65
N ALA A 89 -6.14 4.86 -10.58
CA ALA A 89 -7.21 4.50 -11.51
C ALA A 89 -7.28 2.98 -11.75
N GLY A 90 -8.50 2.47 -11.79
CA GLY A 90 -8.87 1.16 -12.29
C GLY A 90 -9.78 1.28 -13.51
N GLY A 91 -10.49 0.21 -13.85
CA GLY A 91 -11.45 0.21 -14.96
C GLY A 91 -12.77 0.93 -14.63
N VAL A 92 -13.06 1.12 -13.33
CA VAL A 92 -14.37 1.56 -12.83
C VAL A 92 -14.24 2.70 -11.83
N ILE A 93 -13.27 2.61 -10.90
CA ILE A 93 -13.02 3.62 -9.88
C ILE A 93 -11.73 4.39 -10.16
N SER A 94 -11.72 5.67 -9.80
CA SER A 94 -10.53 6.52 -9.90
C SER A 94 -10.51 7.61 -8.83
N ALA A 95 -9.31 8.04 -8.45
CA ALA A 95 -9.07 9.18 -7.57
C ALA A 95 -7.94 10.04 -8.14
N GLU A 96 -8.18 11.34 -8.20
CA GLU A 96 -7.14 12.32 -8.51
C GLU A 96 -6.20 12.46 -7.32
N ILE A 97 -4.90 12.54 -7.60
CA ILE A 97 -3.90 12.89 -6.59
C ILE A 97 -3.57 14.36 -6.73
N LYS A 98 -3.70 15.09 -5.61
CA LYS A 98 -3.28 16.50 -5.49
C LYS A 98 -2.11 16.61 -4.53
N ASP A 99 -1.11 15.77 -4.76
CA ASP A 99 0.11 15.75 -3.98
C ASP A 99 1.33 15.66 -4.93
N THR A 100 2.44 16.19 -4.44
CA THR A 100 3.71 16.35 -5.16
C THR A 100 4.86 15.58 -4.54
N ASP A 101 4.72 15.10 -3.29
CA ASP A 101 5.81 14.39 -2.61
C ASP A 101 5.87 12.90 -2.96
N GLY A 102 4.80 12.35 -3.53
CA GLY A 102 4.75 10.99 -4.05
C GLY A 102 4.22 9.95 -3.06
N TYR A 103 3.65 10.40 -1.95
CA TYR A 103 3.14 9.55 -0.89
C TYR A 103 1.69 9.87 -0.53
N PHE A 104 0.96 8.83 -0.16
CA PHE A 104 -0.29 8.93 0.58
C PHE A 104 0.05 8.91 2.07
N SER A 105 0.09 10.09 2.67
CA SER A 105 0.66 10.35 4.00
C SER A 105 -0.40 10.81 4.99
N THR A 106 -0.03 10.83 6.28
CA THR A 106 -0.91 11.25 7.37
C THR A 106 -1.55 12.61 7.09
N GLY A 107 -2.88 12.66 7.09
CA GLY A 107 -3.67 13.84 6.77
C GLY A 107 -4.17 13.90 5.32
N ASP A 108 -3.63 13.08 4.43
CA ASP A 108 -4.09 12.99 3.05
C ASP A 108 -5.44 12.28 2.96
N PHE A 109 -6.20 12.66 1.95
CA PHE A 109 -7.40 11.95 1.55
C PHE A 109 -7.48 11.77 0.04
N LEU A 110 -7.97 10.62 -0.39
CA LEU A 110 -8.28 10.30 -1.77
C LEU A 110 -9.78 10.18 -1.93
N ARG A 111 -10.33 10.94 -2.87
CA ARG A 111 -11.75 10.85 -3.22
C ARG A 111 -11.94 9.96 -4.43
N PHE A 112 -12.49 8.77 -4.19
CA PHE A 112 -12.78 7.82 -5.25
C PHE A 112 -14.11 8.16 -5.92
N LYS A 113 -14.06 8.22 -7.23
CA LYS A 113 -15.19 8.40 -8.14
C LYS A 113 -15.37 7.17 -9.00
N GLY A 114 -16.58 6.92 -9.48
CA GLY A 114 -16.88 5.83 -10.41
C GLY A 114 -18.38 5.66 -10.64
N SER A 115 -18.73 4.70 -11.48
CA SER A 115 -20.12 4.31 -11.71
C SER A 115 -20.27 2.82 -11.42
N ILE A 116 -20.81 2.51 -10.24
CA ILE A 116 -21.11 1.13 -9.82
C ILE A 116 -22.54 1.04 -9.32
N SER A 117 -23.12 -0.16 -9.36
CA SER A 117 -24.44 -0.38 -8.80
C SER A 117 -24.45 -0.19 -7.28
N PRO A 118 -25.55 0.30 -6.70
CA PRO A 118 -25.70 0.36 -5.24
C PRO A 118 -25.54 -1.04 -4.61
N GLY A 119 -24.90 -1.10 -3.45
CA GLY A 119 -24.59 -2.38 -2.82
C GLY A 119 -23.62 -2.28 -1.65
N ILE A 120 -23.22 -3.44 -1.12
CA ILE A 120 -22.18 -3.54 -0.09
C ILE A 120 -20.91 -4.06 -0.76
N TYR A 121 -19.82 -3.34 -0.56
CA TYR A 121 -18.52 -3.63 -1.13
C TYR A 121 -17.49 -3.79 -0.02
N ARG A 122 -16.52 -4.63 -0.27
CA ARG A 122 -15.30 -4.73 0.53
C ARG A 122 -14.22 -3.91 -0.16
N VAL A 123 -13.66 -2.95 0.57
CA VAL A 123 -12.54 -2.12 0.14
C VAL A 123 -11.27 -2.65 0.80
N ILE A 124 -10.27 -2.97 -0.01
CA ILE A 124 -8.95 -3.43 0.46
C ILE A 124 -7.90 -2.45 -0.06
N ILE A 125 -7.08 -1.93 0.85
CA ILE A 125 -5.98 -1.02 0.53
C ILE A 125 -4.66 -1.68 0.91
N THR A 126 -3.69 -1.64 0.01
CA THR A 126 -2.38 -2.29 0.20
C THR A 126 -1.21 -1.37 -0.14
N ASP A 127 -0.09 -1.53 0.55
CA ASP A 127 1.23 -0.95 0.24
C ASP A 127 2.14 -2.02 -0.39
N ASP A 128 1.69 -2.59 -1.50
CA ASP A 128 2.26 -3.74 -2.24
C ASP A 128 2.44 -5.07 -1.47
N ARG A 129 3.08 -5.04 -0.30
CA ARG A 129 3.42 -6.22 0.53
C ARG A 129 2.41 -6.52 1.63
N TYR A 130 1.71 -5.51 2.11
CA TYR A 130 0.83 -5.63 3.27
C TYR A 130 -0.55 -5.04 2.98
N VAL A 131 -1.58 -5.65 3.57
CA VAL A 131 -2.92 -5.05 3.65
C VAL A 131 -2.86 -3.94 4.69
N ALA A 132 -2.91 -2.69 4.23
CA ALA A 132 -2.96 -1.51 5.08
C ALA A 132 -4.35 -1.36 5.72
N PHE A 133 -5.40 -1.64 4.97
CA PHE A 133 -6.79 -1.59 5.45
C PHE A 133 -7.68 -2.58 4.73
N GLU A 134 -8.66 -3.13 5.45
CA GLU A 134 -9.78 -3.89 4.89
C GLU A 134 -11.06 -3.50 5.64
N GLY A 135 -12.12 -3.17 4.90
CA GLY A 135 -13.39 -2.78 5.49
C GLY A 135 -14.56 -2.96 4.54
N LEU A 136 -15.76 -2.94 5.12
CA LEU A 136 -17.01 -2.92 4.36
C LEU A 136 -17.48 -1.49 4.19
N LEU A 137 -18.00 -1.20 3.01
CA LEU A 137 -18.55 0.08 2.62
C LEU A 137 -19.89 -0.17 1.91
N LYS A 138 -20.90 0.60 2.27
CA LYS A 138 -22.17 0.63 1.54
C LYS A 138 -22.14 1.79 0.56
N ILE A 139 -22.40 1.51 -0.71
CA ILE A 139 -22.50 2.51 -1.78
C ILE A 139 -23.98 2.59 -2.19
N GLN A 140 -24.51 3.81 -2.28
CA GLN A 140 -25.93 4.10 -2.53
C GLN A 140 -26.20 4.58 -3.95
#